data_AF-A0A1I1JAE4-F1
#
_entry.id   AF-A0A1I1JAE4-F1
#
_cell.length_a   1.000
_cell.length_b   1.000
_cell.length_c   1.000
_cell.angle_alpha   90.00
_cell.angle_beta   90.00
_cell.angle_gamma   90.00
#
_symmetry.space_group_name_H-M   'P 1'
#
loop_
_entity.id
_entity.type
_entity.pdbx_description
1 polymer ?
#
loop_
_entity_poly.entity_id
_entity_poly.type
_entity_poly.pdbx_seq_one_letter_code
_entity_poly.pdbx_strand_id
1 'polypeptide(L)'
;MTKNTSRNTRSKQTNKKKPFYRKAWVWLIAALIGFGAAGANLGDADEAQPEDTAPELVEETETKEDRQEETDAQAVSEQDPVEEPEETETDDAVEEEIDETEDTAKEESREETGEVVEETEEVTEEPQNEVTREQDFALTQARLNLSYSPYSKYALYDQLILEGYPEDAVQYAIDTIEADWNEQALKQAQDYLAHTSFSEDSLYDQLIYDEFTEEQALYAISNIEADWNNHALKQARDYLDYSTYSDSELYDQLIFEGFTPEQAQYALDNIE
;
A
#
# COMPACT_ATOMS: atom_id res chain seq x y z
N MET A 1 -27.46 65.44 2.58
CA MET A 1 -27.32 64.27 1.70
C MET A 1 -25.86 63.86 1.67
N THR A 2 -25.52 62.71 2.24
CA THR A 2 -24.23 62.01 2.03
C THR A 2 -24.39 60.59 2.57
N LYS A 3 -24.22 59.56 1.73
CA LYS A 3 -24.13 58.16 2.18
C LYS A 3 -22.65 57.77 2.19
N ASN A 4 -22.14 57.28 3.31
CA ASN A 4 -20.76 56.79 3.39
C ASN A 4 -20.74 55.28 3.10
N THR A 5 -20.31 54.90 1.89
CA THR A 5 -20.33 53.51 1.43
C THR A 5 -18.94 52.88 1.56
N SER A 6 -18.66 52.27 2.71
CA SER A 6 -17.42 51.51 2.91
C SER A 6 -17.48 50.20 2.10
N ARG A 7 -16.55 50.02 1.15
CA ARG A 7 -16.42 48.80 0.34
C ARG A 7 -15.51 47.81 1.07
N ASN A 8 -16.06 46.70 1.53
CA ASN A 8 -15.31 45.63 2.16
C ASN A 8 -14.81 44.62 1.11
N THR A 9 -13.51 44.58 0.85
CA THR A 9 -12.87 43.68 -0.12
C THR A 9 -12.45 42.37 0.53
N ARG A 10 -13.31 41.35 0.45
CA ARG A 10 -13.02 40.00 0.96
C ARG A 10 -12.00 39.30 0.04
N SER A 11 -10.78 39.10 0.53
CA SER A 11 -9.76 38.29 -0.16
C SER A 11 -10.25 36.83 -0.28
N LYS A 12 -10.09 36.23 -1.47
CA LYS A 12 -10.28 34.79 -1.65
C LYS A 12 -9.03 34.06 -1.18
N GLN A 13 -9.08 33.48 0.02
CA GLN A 13 -8.05 32.57 0.50
C GLN A 13 -8.21 31.22 -0.21
N THR A 14 -7.35 30.94 -1.19
CA THR A 14 -7.33 29.67 -1.91
C THR A 14 -6.64 28.61 -1.07
N ASN A 15 -7.42 27.71 -0.45
CA ASN A 15 -6.89 26.58 0.29
C ASN A 15 -6.20 25.60 -0.65
N LYS A 16 -4.88 25.70 -0.78
CA LYS A 16 -4.05 24.73 -1.47
C LYS A 16 -3.92 23.52 -0.55
N LYS A 17 -4.74 22.47 -0.73
CA LYS A 17 -4.63 21.21 0.04
C LYS A 17 -3.17 20.74 -0.01
N LYS A 18 -2.60 20.35 1.12
CA LYS A 18 -1.28 19.70 1.15
C LYS A 18 -1.44 18.32 0.50
N PRO A 19 -0.53 17.88 -0.38
CA PRO A 19 -0.53 16.49 -0.83
C PRO A 19 -0.14 15.56 0.33
N PHE A 20 -0.74 14.37 0.37
CA PHE A 20 -0.57 13.38 1.44
C PHE A 20 0.86 12.82 1.53
N TYR A 21 1.58 12.71 0.41
CA TYR A 21 2.95 12.16 0.25
C TYR A 21 4.07 12.92 1.00
N ARG A 22 3.72 13.76 1.97
CA ARG A 22 4.62 14.54 2.83
C ARG A 22 4.83 13.93 4.23
N LYS A 23 4.06 12.91 4.60
CA LYS A 23 4.33 12.03 5.76
C LYS A 23 5.14 10.83 5.24
N ALA A 24 6.16 10.35 5.97
CA ALA A 24 7.09 9.35 5.42
C ALA A 24 6.56 7.91 5.47
N TRP A 25 5.52 7.61 6.25
CA TRP A 25 4.86 6.30 6.24
C TRP A 25 4.36 5.90 4.84
N VAL A 26 3.96 6.89 4.01
CA VAL A 26 3.61 6.70 2.58
C VAL A 26 4.78 6.08 1.79
N TRP A 27 6.03 6.43 2.14
CA TRP A 27 7.23 5.86 1.53
C TRP A 27 7.63 4.51 2.14
N LEU A 28 7.28 4.23 3.40
CA LEU A 28 7.48 2.91 4.00
C LEU A 28 6.57 1.86 3.34
N ILE A 29 5.30 2.19 3.10
CA ILE A 29 4.36 1.32 2.37
C ILE A 29 4.81 1.15 0.90
N ALA A 30 5.22 2.24 0.25
CA ALA A 30 5.78 2.15 -1.11
C ALA A 30 7.07 1.32 -1.19
N ALA A 31 7.89 1.29 -0.13
CA ALA A 31 9.09 0.44 -0.05
C ALA A 31 8.73 -1.04 0.14
N LEU A 32 7.76 -1.36 1.01
CA LEU A 32 7.27 -2.73 1.23
C LEU A 32 6.66 -3.35 -0.05
N ILE A 33 5.91 -2.56 -0.82
CA ILE A 33 5.35 -3.00 -2.11
C ILE A 33 6.44 -3.00 -3.21
N GLY A 34 7.36 -2.04 -3.18
CA GLY A 34 8.36 -1.82 -4.24
C GLY A 34 9.52 -2.82 -4.28
N PHE A 35 9.84 -3.51 -3.19
CA PHE A 35 11.04 -4.37 -3.14
C PHE A 35 10.95 -5.63 -4.01
N GLY A 36 9.75 -6.01 -4.48
CA GLY A 36 9.53 -7.18 -5.34
C GLY A 36 10.01 -7.05 -6.79
N ALA A 37 10.42 -5.86 -7.27
CA ALA A 37 10.58 -5.59 -8.71
C ALA A 37 11.92 -4.95 -9.15
N ALA A 38 12.87 -4.69 -8.23
CA ALA A 38 14.13 -3.98 -8.53
C ALA A 38 15.42 -4.80 -8.28
N GLY A 39 15.30 -6.12 -8.12
CA GLY A 39 16.40 -7.03 -7.76
C GLY A 39 17.32 -7.49 -8.89
N ALA A 40 17.51 -6.72 -9.98
CA ALA A 40 18.37 -7.13 -11.09
C ALA A 40 18.99 -5.95 -11.87
N ASN A 41 20.31 -6.02 -12.09
CA ASN A 41 21.14 -5.15 -12.94
C ASN A 41 21.28 -3.67 -12.51
N LEU A 42 22.35 -3.38 -11.76
CA LEU A 42 23.12 -2.16 -12.01
C LEU A 42 24.62 -2.51 -11.92
N GLY A 43 25.31 -2.48 -13.05
CA GLY A 43 26.75 -2.72 -13.15
C GLY A 43 27.49 -1.48 -13.63
N ASP A 44 28.74 -1.34 -13.16
CA ASP A 44 29.82 -0.49 -13.66
C ASP A 44 29.46 0.78 -14.48
N ALA A 45 29.60 1.94 -13.83
CA ALA A 45 29.82 3.22 -14.50
C ALA A 45 30.79 4.09 -13.67
N ASP A 46 31.89 4.47 -14.30
CA ASP A 46 33.12 4.99 -13.68
C ASP A 46 33.11 6.51 -13.36
N GLU A 47 34.04 6.91 -12.49
CA GLU A 47 34.68 8.24 -12.30
C GLU A 47 33.91 9.56 -12.51
N ALA A 48 33.70 10.34 -11.43
CA ALA A 48 34.07 11.77 -11.36
C ALA A 48 33.92 12.39 -9.94
N GLN A 49 35.03 12.84 -9.34
CA GLN A 49 35.06 13.81 -8.22
C GLN A 49 34.97 15.26 -8.77
N PRO A 50 34.66 16.26 -7.93
CA PRO A 50 35.75 17.19 -7.56
C PRO A 50 35.72 17.72 -6.11
N GLU A 51 36.84 17.50 -5.42
CA GLU A 51 37.71 18.52 -4.81
C GLU A 51 37.11 19.74 -4.07
N ASP A 52 37.42 19.78 -2.77
CA ASP A 52 37.98 20.92 -2.01
C ASP A 52 37.29 22.31 -2.01
N THR A 53 36.83 22.73 -0.82
CA THR A 53 37.30 23.98 -0.18
C THR A 53 36.95 23.95 1.32
N ALA A 54 37.94 23.71 2.18
CA ALA A 54 37.85 24.09 3.60
C ALA A 54 38.25 25.57 3.80
N PRO A 55 37.90 26.16 4.96
CA PRO A 55 38.98 26.82 5.70
C PRO A 55 39.07 26.40 7.17
N GLU A 56 40.29 26.06 7.53
CA GLU A 56 40.84 25.83 8.87
C GLU A 56 40.58 26.98 9.86
N LEU A 57 40.34 26.64 11.13
CA LEU A 57 40.55 27.55 12.26
C LEU A 57 41.04 26.75 13.47
N VAL A 58 42.29 27.02 13.87
CA VAL A 58 43.05 26.26 14.88
C VAL A 58 42.86 26.81 16.29
N GLU A 59 42.87 25.91 17.28
CA GLU A 59 43.48 26.16 18.58
C GLU A 59 44.02 24.84 19.16
N GLU A 60 45.34 24.77 19.39
CA GLU A 60 45.99 23.64 20.08
C GLU A 60 46.04 23.91 21.59
N THR A 61 46.05 22.84 22.42
CA THR A 61 47.07 22.74 23.48
C THR A 61 47.25 21.30 23.98
N GLU A 62 48.49 20.96 24.31
CA GLU A 62 48.93 19.68 24.88
C GLU A 62 48.40 19.47 26.32
N THR A 63 48.34 18.27 26.91
CA THR A 63 49.51 17.49 27.36
C THR A 63 49.16 16.02 27.67
N LYS A 64 50.18 15.15 27.56
CA LYS A 64 50.16 13.69 27.70
C LYS A 64 50.36 13.19 29.16
N GLU A 65 50.49 11.86 29.26
CA GLU A 65 51.06 11.05 30.37
C GLU A 65 50.17 10.79 31.59
N ASP A 66 50.24 9.63 32.27
CA ASP A 66 50.71 8.29 31.86
C ASP A 66 50.30 7.25 32.94
N ARG A 67 49.81 6.07 32.52
CA ARG A 67 50.22 4.78 33.10
C ARG A 67 49.79 3.56 32.26
N GLN A 68 50.76 2.70 31.95
CA GLN A 68 50.58 1.31 31.55
C GLN A 68 51.40 0.39 32.49
N GLU A 69 50.99 -0.89 32.60
CA GLU A 69 51.61 -2.11 33.23
C GLU A 69 50.52 -2.88 34.01
N GLU A 70 50.18 -4.15 33.72
CA GLU A 70 50.95 -5.43 33.82
C GLU A 70 51.05 -5.98 35.27
N THR A 71 51.06 -7.28 35.57
CA THR A 71 50.81 -8.58 34.84
C THR A 71 49.59 -9.30 35.49
N ASP A 72 49.17 -10.57 35.32
CA ASP A 72 49.48 -11.82 34.56
C ASP A 72 48.09 -12.45 34.23
N ALA A 73 47.79 -13.24 33.18
CA ALA A 73 48.47 -14.33 32.43
C ALA A 73 48.30 -15.76 33.01
N GLN A 74 47.36 -16.54 32.44
CA GLN A 74 47.58 -17.83 31.74
C GLN A 74 46.20 -18.39 31.27
N ALA A 75 45.94 -18.72 29.99
CA ALA A 75 46.54 -19.68 29.04
C ALA A 75 45.91 -21.11 29.16
N VAL A 76 45.72 -21.92 28.08
CA VAL A 76 46.15 -21.80 26.68
C VAL A 76 45.33 -22.69 25.70
N SER A 77 45.19 -22.26 24.43
CA SER A 77 45.01 -23.06 23.18
C SER A 77 43.76 -24.00 23.06
N GLU A 78 43.35 -24.58 21.91
CA GLU A 78 43.83 -24.70 20.50
C GLU A 78 42.61 -24.43 19.56
N GLN A 79 42.63 -23.53 18.57
CA GLN A 79 43.04 -23.68 17.16
C GLN A 79 42.33 -24.76 16.30
N ASP A 80 41.40 -24.28 15.45
CA ASP A 80 41.13 -24.52 14.00
C ASP A 80 41.70 -25.78 13.28
N PRO A 81 41.03 -26.35 12.22
CA PRO A 81 40.37 -25.56 11.16
C PRO A 81 39.11 -26.14 10.44
N VAL A 82 38.64 -25.30 9.50
CA VAL A 82 37.67 -25.45 8.39
C VAL A 82 37.73 -26.77 7.58
N GLU A 83 36.57 -27.24 7.11
CA GLU A 83 36.40 -27.90 5.80
C GLU A 83 34.99 -27.61 5.20
N GLU A 84 34.83 -27.77 3.89
CA GLU A 84 33.60 -27.46 3.09
C GLU A 84 32.61 -28.65 3.00
N PRO A 85 31.38 -28.49 2.47
CA PRO A 85 30.37 -29.55 2.47
C PRO A 85 30.58 -30.62 1.37
N GLU A 86 30.23 -31.87 1.66
CA GLU A 86 30.06 -32.92 0.64
C GLU A 86 28.60 -33.01 0.15
N GLU A 87 28.44 -33.31 -1.14
CA GLU A 87 27.17 -33.61 -1.80
C GLU A 87 26.74 -35.07 -1.56
N THR A 88 25.43 -35.35 -1.54
CA THR A 88 24.90 -36.69 -1.84
C THR A 88 23.63 -36.60 -2.67
N GLU A 89 23.71 -36.96 -3.95
CA GLU A 89 22.53 -37.25 -4.77
C GLU A 89 22.02 -38.67 -4.54
N THR A 90 20.70 -38.83 -4.53
CA THR A 90 19.86 -39.76 -5.34
C THR A 90 18.43 -39.63 -4.80
N ASP A 91 17.45 -39.17 -5.56
CA ASP A 91 16.83 -39.85 -6.73
C ASP A 91 15.90 -40.99 -6.30
N ASP A 92 14.59 -40.73 -6.35
CA ASP A 92 13.60 -41.69 -6.85
C ASP A 92 12.36 -40.90 -7.30
N ALA A 93 11.98 -41.03 -8.57
CA ALA A 93 10.84 -40.34 -9.17
C ALA A 93 9.63 -41.28 -9.29
N VAL A 94 8.43 -40.76 -9.06
CA VAL A 94 7.18 -41.51 -9.30
C VAL A 94 6.40 -40.83 -10.43
N GLU A 95 6.25 -41.58 -11.52
CA GLU A 95 5.39 -41.24 -12.65
C GLU A 95 3.91 -41.43 -12.26
N GLU A 96 3.03 -40.51 -12.67
CA GLU A 96 1.63 -40.83 -12.96
C GLU A 96 1.28 -40.33 -14.37
N GLU A 97 0.87 -41.25 -15.24
CA GLU A 97 0.33 -40.94 -16.57
C GLU A 97 -1.10 -40.37 -16.45
N ILE A 98 -1.44 -39.37 -17.28
CA ILE A 98 -2.83 -39.02 -17.57
C ILE A 98 -3.09 -38.91 -19.09
N ASP A 99 -3.10 -40.09 -19.72
CA ASP A 99 -3.89 -40.49 -20.90
C ASP A 99 -4.46 -39.36 -21.80
N GLU A 100 -3.69 -38.93 -22.81
CA GLU A 100 -4.21 -38.14 -23.93
C GLU A 100 -4.94 -39.05 -24.94
N THR A 101 -6.27 -39.09 -24.88
CA THR A 101 -7.09 -39.76 -25.92
C THR A 101 -7.61 -38.78 -26.96
N GLU A 102 -7.06 -38.89 -28.17
CA GLU A 102 -7.48 -38.23 -29.41
C GLU A 102 -8.92 -38.64 -29.82
N ASP A 103 -9.77 -37.66 -30.13
CA ASP A 103 -10.88 -37.85 -31.08
C ASP A 103 -10.87 -36.72 -32.11
N THR A 104 -10.76 -37.09 -33.39
CA THR A 104 -10.77 -36.16 -34.53
C THR A 104 -11.71 -36.69 -35.61
N ALA A 105 -12.95 -36.20 -35.63
CA ALA A 105 -13.83 -36.27 -36.81
C ALA A 105 -15.01 -35.27 -36.78
N LYS A 106 -15.64 -34.86 -37.90
CA LYS A 106 -15.17 -34.55 -39.27
C LYS A 106 -16.39 -34.10 -40.11
N GLU A 107 -16.32 -32.91 -40.73
CA GLU A 107 -17.22 -32.42 -41.84
C GLU A 107 -18.75 -32.45 -41.50
N GLU A 108 -19.70 -31.93 -42.29
CA GLU A 108 -19.69 -31.23 -43.59
C GLU A 108 -20.84 -30.18 -43.65
N SER A 109 -20.76 -29.27 -44.63
CA SER A 109 -21.87 -28.70 -45.42
C SER A 109 -23.30 -28.60 -44.84
N ARG A 110 -23.85 -27.38 -44.77
CA ARG A 110 -24.67 -26.88 -45.91
C ARG A 110 -25.00 -25.38 -45.83
N GLU A 111 -24.77 -24.71 -46.95
CA GLU A 111 -25.29 -23.39 -47.30
C GLU A 111 -26.73 -23.50 -47.81
N GLU A 112 -27.68 -22.72 -47.28
CA GLU A 112 -28.98 -22.52 -47.91
C GLU A 112 -29.51 -21.10 -47.67
N THR A 113 -29.69 -20.36 -48.76
CA THR A 113 -30.02 -18.93 -48.78
C THR A 113 -31.48 -18.66 -48.36
N GLY A 114 -31.66 -17.89 -47.28
CA GLY A 114 -32.94 -17.27 -46.94
C GLY A 114 -33.00 -15.82 -47.44
N GLU A 115 -33.66 -15.59 -48.58
CA GLU A 115 -33.94 -14.24 -49.10
C GLU A 115 -35.02 -13.57 -48.23
N VAL A 116 -34.60 -12.83 -47.21
CA VAL A 116 -35.50 -12.00 -46.38
C VAL A 116 -35.62 -10.63 -47.02
N VAL A 117 -36.86 -10.20 -47.25
CA VAL A 117 -37.21 -8.99 -47.99
C VAL A 117 -36.84 -7.72 -47.21
N GLU A 118 -36.28 -6.75 -47.91
CA GLU A 118 -35.97 -5.40 -47.43
C GLU A 118 -37.28 -4.60 -47.17
N GLU A 119 -37.88 -4.79 -46.00
CA GLU A 119 -38.99 -3.95 -45.50
C GLU A 119 -38.45 -2.89 -44.53
N THR A 120 -37.83 -1.86 -45.10
CA THR A 120 -37.23 -0.72 -44.38
C THR A 120 -38.32 0.20 -43.82
N GLU A 121 -38.93 -0.18 -42.69
CA GLU A 121 -39.68 0.76 -41.86
C GLU A 121 -38.71 1.74 -41.18
N GLU A 122 -38.91 3.04 -41.40
CA GLU A 122 -38.13 4.12 -40.78
C GLU A 122 -38.56 4.30 -39.32
N VAL A 123 -38.23 3.32 -38.47
CA VAL A 123 -38.55 3.35 -37.04
C VAL A 123 -37.77 4.49 -36.38
N THR A 124 -38.49 5.55 -36.03
CA THR A 124 -37.95 6.62 -35.18
C THR A 124 -37.92 6.13 -33.74
N GLU A 125 -36.87 5.41 -33.35
CA GLU A 125 -36.68 4.99 -31.97
C GLU A 125 -36.41 6.21 -31.08
N GLU A 126 -37.34 6.48 -30.15
CA GLU A 126 -36.98 7.24 -28.96
C GLU A 126 -36.05 6.38 -28.11
N PRO A 127 -34.95 6.93 -27.54
CA PRO A 127 -33.96 6.15 -26.83
C PRO A 127 -34.57 5.53 -25.55
N GLN A 128 -34.96 4.25 -25.65
CA GLN A 128 -35.21 3.42 -24.50
C GLN A 128 -33.90 3.30 -23.72
N ASN A 129 -33.89 3.70 -22.45
CA ASN A 129 -32.74 3.46 -21.57
C ASN A 129 -32.79 2.01 -21.07
N GLU A 130 -32.73 1.05 -22.00
CA GLU A 130 -32.55 -0.37 -21.65
C GLU A 130 -31.12 -0.60 -21.18
N VAL A 131 -30.99 -1.30 -20.06
CA VAL A 131 -29.68 -1.64 -19.48
C VAL A 131 -28.97 -2.59 -20.43
N THR A 132 -27.77 -2.22 -20.89
CA THR A 132 -27.01 -3.09 -21.78
C THR A 132 -26.54 -4.35 -21.04
N ARG A 133 -26.23 -5.42 -21.78
CA ARG A 133 -25.67 -6.63 -21.18
C ARG A 133 -24.39 -6.29 -20.41
N GLU A 134 -23.52 -5.50 -21.01
CA GLU A 134 -22.23 -5.08 -20.45
C GLU A 134 -22.41 -4.29 -19.15
N GLN A 135 -23.45 -3.45 -19.06
CA GLN A 135 -23.85 -2.72 -17.85
C GLN A 135 -24.30 -3.64 -16.70
N ASP A 136 -25.12 -4.66 -16.98
CA ASP A 136 -25.57 -5.63 -15.96
C ASP A 136 -24.43 -6.57 -15.49
N PHE A 137 -23.54 -6.97 -16.40
CA PHE A 137 -22.33 -7.70 -16.05
C PHE A 137 -21.37 -6.87 -15.18
N ALA A 138 -21.11 -5.60 -15.53
CA ALA A 138 -20.28 -4.70 -14.73
C ALA A 138 -20.87 -4.46 -13.32
N LEU A 139 -22.19 -4.27 -13.21
CA LEU A 139 -22.88 -4.12 -11.93
C LEU A 139 -22.87 -5.42 -11.09
N THR A 140 -22.93 -6.58 -11.74
CA THR A 140 -22.78 -7.88 -11.08
C THR A 140 -21.36 -8.08 -10.55
N GLN A 141 -20.34 -7.73 -11.34
CA GLN A 141 -18.94 -7.83 -10.95
C GLN A 141 -18.57 -6.83 -9.84
N ALA A 142 -19.09 -5.60 -9.89
CA ALA A 142 -18.94 -4.61 -8.82
C ALA A 142 -19.42 -5.14 -7.45
N ARG A 143 -20.52 -5.91 -7.44
CA ARG A 143 -21.05 -6.57 -6.24
C ARG A 143 -20.19 -7.76 -5.79
N LEU A 144 -19.58 -8.50 -6.72
CA LEU A 144 -18.65 -9.59 -6.40
C LEU A 144 -17.39 -9.06 -5.75
N ASN A 145 -16.78 -8.00 -6.29
CA ASN A 145 -15.58 -7.37 -5.74
C ASN A 145 -15.85 -6.85 -4.30
N LEU A 146 -16.93 -6.10 -4.08
CA LEU A 146 -17.37 -5.67 -2.74
C LEU A 146 -17.79 -6.81 -1.79
N SER A 147 -17.93 -8.05 -2.28
CA SER A 147 -18.18 -9.23 -1.44
C SER A 147 -16.90 -9.98 -1.04
N TYR A 148 -15.78 -9.70 -1.72
CA TYR A 148 -14.48 -10.32 -1.49
C TYR A 148 -13.51 -9.40 -0.72
N SER A 149 -13.57 -8.09 -0.95
CA SER A 149 -12.76 -7.09 -0.25
C SER A 149 -13.47 -5.74 -0.20
N PRO A 150 -13.20 -4.87 0.78
CA PRO A 150 -13.71 -3.51 0.79
C PRO A 150 -13.04 -2.66 -0.29
N TYR A 151 -13.79 -1.70 -0.85
CA TYR A 151 -13.28 -0.71 -1.81
C TYR A 151 -13.93 0.67 -1.55
N SER A 152 -13.18 1.73 -1.84
CA SER A 152 -13.77 3.07 -2.02
C SER A 152 -14.53 3.15 -3.37
N LYS A 153 -15.39 4.17 -3.55
CA LYS A 153 -16.14 4.33 -4.81
C LYS A 153 -15.21 4.54 -6.02
N TYR A 154 -14.04 5.14 -5.80
CA TYR A 154 -13.03 5.34 -6.84
C TYR A 154 -12.21 4.06 -7.11
N ALA A 155 -11.71 3.39 -6.06
CA ALA A 155 -10.98 2.14 -6.22
C ALA A 155 -11.82 1.04 -6.90
N LEU A 156 -13.13 0.98 -6.64
CA LEU A 156 -14.03 0.04 -7.33
C LEU A 156 -14.25 0.40 -8.81
N TYR A 157 -14.25 1.69 -9.17
CA TYR A 157 -14.33 2.14 -10.57
C TYR A 157 -13.06 1.71 -11.32
N ASP A 158 -11.88 2.06 -10.80
CA ASP A 158 -10.59 1.73 -11.43
C ASP A 158 -10.35 0.21 -11.50
N GLN A 159 -10.79 -0.56 -10.51
CA GLN A 159 -10.76 -2.02 -10.54
C GLN A 159 -11.57 -2.60 -11.71
N LEU A 160 -12.77 -2.07 -11.99
CA LEU A 160 -13.60 -2.56 -13.11
C LEU A 160 -13.04 -2.11 -14.48
N ILE A 161 -12.41 -0.94 -14.56
CA ILE A 161 -11.65 -0.52 -15.75
C ILE A 161 -10.44 -1.45 -15.99
N LEU A 162 -9.72 -1.83 -14.92
CA LEU A 162 -8.59 -2.76 -14.98
C LEU A 162 -9.02 -4.17 -15.41
N GLU A 163 -10.20 -4.62 -14.99
CA GLU A 163 -10.84 -5.87 -15.44
C GLU A 163 -11.36 -5.82 -16.89
N GLY A 164 -11.30 -4.65 -17.55
CA GLY A 164 -11.60 -4.49 -18.97
C GLY A 164 -13.06 -4.21 -19.32
N TYR A 165 -13.89 -3.82 -18.33
CA TYR A 165 -15.25 -3.35 -18.61
C TYR A 165 -15.24 -1.98 -19.30
N PRO A 166 -16.15 -1.72 -20.26
CA PRO A 166 -16.19 -0.43 -20.95
C PRO A 166 -16.66 0.68 -19.99
N GLU A 167 -16.13 1.90 -20.18
CA GLU A 167 -16.26 3.02 -19.25
C GLU A 167 -17.72 3.41 -18.93
N ASP A 168 -18.63 3.29 -19.91
CA ASP A 168 -20.07 3.53 -19.72
C ASP A 168 -20.76 2.44 -18.88
N ALA A 169 -20.32 1.19 -18.99
CA ALA A 169 -20.78 0.10 -18.14
C ALA A 169 -20.24 0.22 -16.71
N VAL A 170 -18.98 0.66 -16.54
CA VAL A 170 -18.41 0.94 -15.22
C VAL A 170 -19.12 2.10 -14.55
N GLN A 171 -19.32 3.23 -15.25
CA GLN A 171 -20.05 4.38 -14.71
C GLN A 171 -21.49 4.00 -14.31
N TYR A 172 -22.19 3.23 -15.14
CA TYR A 172 -23.51 2.69 -14.80
C TYR A 172 -23.47 1.82 -13.52
N ALA A 173 -22.52 0.88 -13.44
CA ALA A 173 -22.38 0.01 -12.27
C ALA A 173 -22.12 0.82 -10.99
N ILE A 174 -21.23 1.80 -11.07
CA ILE A 174 -20.75 2.64 -9.98
C ILE A 174 -21.80 3.68 -9.51
N ASP A 175 -22.77 4.03 -10.35
CA ASP A 175 -23.94 4.85 -9.96
C ASP A 175 -25.20 4.03 -9.60
N THR A 176 -25.26 2.76 -10.00
CA THR A 176 -26.40 1.85 -9.69
C THR A 176 -26.15 0.97 -8.45
N ILE A 177 -24.90 0.83 -7.99
CA ILE A 177 -24.57 -0.03 -6.85
C ILE A 177 -24.97 0.61 -5.51
N GLU A 178 -25.93 -0.02 -4.83
CA GLU A 178 -26.40 0.35 -3.48
C GLU A 178 -25.42 -0.09 -2.39
N ALA A 179 -24.20 0.44 -2.42
CA ALA A 179 -23.18 0.21 -1.41
C ALA A 179 -23.21 1.28 -0.30
N ASP A 180 -23.13 0.86 0.96
CA ASP A 180 -22.83 1.76 2.07
C ASP A 180 -21.31 2.00 2.13
N TRP A 181 -20.88 3.14 1.59
CA TRP A 181 -19.46 3.51 1.50
C TRP A 181 -18.81 3.86 2.85
N ASN A 182 -19.61 4.16 3.89
CA ASN A 182 -19.11 4.37 5.25
C ASN A 182 -18.77 3.02 5.89
N GLU A 183 -19.63 2.02 5.69
CA GLU A 183 -19.40 0.63 6.05
C GLU A 183 -18.19 0.01 5.29
N GLN A 184 -17.99 0.35 4.01
CA GLN A 184 -16.78 -0.07 3.28
C GLN A 184 -15.49 0.50 3.88
N ALA A 185 -15.48 1.77 4.28
CA ALA A 185 -14.33 2.39 4.93
C ALA A 185 -14.04 1.75 6.31
N LEU A 186 -15.09 1.44 7.07
CA LEU A 186 -14.95 0.75 8.37
C LEU A 186 -14.38 -0.67 8.20
N LYS A 187 -14.81 -1.40 7.18
CA LYS A 187 -14.25 -2.73 6.84
C LYS A 187 -12.79 -2.64 6.42
N GLN A 188 -12.44 -1.69 5.54
CA GLN A 188 -11.05 -1.48 5.14
C GLN A 188 -10.16 -1.17 6.34
N ALA A 189 -10.64 -0.37 7.29
CA ALA A 189 -9.94 -0.05 8.52
C ALA A 189 -9.76 -1.28 9.43
N GLN A 190 -10.78 -2.15 9.54
CA GLN A 190 -10.72 -3.40 10.28
C GLN A 190 -9.74 -4.40 9.64
N ASP A 191 -9.79 -4.57 8.32
CA ASP A 191 -8.89 -5.45 7.57
C ASP A 191 -7.43 -4.98 7.67
N TYR A 192 -7.18 -3.67 7.71
CA TYR A 192 -5.85 -3.13 8.01
C TYR A 192 -5.38 -3.47 9.42
N LEU A 193 -6.17 -3.17 10.45
CA LEU A 193 -5.78 -3.44 11.85
C LEU A 193 -5.64 -4.93 12.17
N ALA A 194 -6.30 -5.82 11.42
CA ALA A 194 -6.17 -7.27 11.56
C ALA A 194 -4.77 -7.80 11.14
N HIS A 195 -4.05 -7.08 10.27
CA HIS A 195 -2.77 -7.53 9.71
C HIS A 195 -1.60 -6.60 10.08
N THR A 196 -1.82 -5.29 10.06
CA THR A 196 -0.80 -4.24 10.19
C THR A 196 -1.09 -3.36 11.41
N SER A 197 -0.03 -2.84 12.02
CA SER A 197 -0.14 -1.91 13.14
C SER A 197 -0.31 -0.48 12.62
N PHE A 198 -1.26 0.28 13.18
CA PHE A 198 -1.48 1.69 12.83
C PHE A 198 -1.83 2.51 14.08
N SER A 199 -1.58 3.82 14.01
CA SER A 199 -2.18 4.79 14.93
C SER A 199 -3.53 5.27 14.39
N GLU A 200 -4.32 5.97 15.21
CA GLU A 200 -5.58 6.57 14.77
C GLU A 200 -5.34 7.56 13.59
N ASP A 201 -4.25 8.34 13.67
CA ASP A 201 -3.87 9.36 12.68
C ASP A 201 -3.33 8.74 11.38
N SER A 202 -2.57 7.64 11.44
CA SER A 202 -2.03 6.96 10.25
C SER A 202 -3.03 6.01 9.58
N LEU A 203 -3.93 5.38 10.35
CA LEU A 203 -5.07 4.65 9.76
C LEU A 203 -6.03 5.60 9.05
N TYR A 204 -6.26 6.80 9.61
CA TYR A 204 -7.03 7.85 8.93
C TYR A 204 -6.37 8.24 7.59
N ASP A 205 -5.06 8.54 7.59
CA ASP A 205 -4.40 8.92 6.33
C ASP A 205 -4.39 7.79 5.30
N GLN A 206 -4.29 6.52 5.74
CA GLN A 206 -4.32 5.35 4.86
C GLN A 206 -5.65 5.27 4.10
N LEU A 207 -6.79 5.39 4.79
CA LEU A 207 -8.09 5.42 4.11
C LEU A 207 -8.23 6.57 3.10
N ILE A 208 -7.57 7.71 3.35
CA ILE A 208 -7.49 8.84 2.40
C ILE A 208 -6.57 8.53 1.21
N TYR A 209 -5.56 7.67 1.38
CA TYR A 209 -4.72 7.14 0.30
C TYR A 209 -5.51 6.15 -0.58
N ASP A 210 -6.34 5.30 0.01
CA ASP A 210 -7.24 4.34 -0.70
C ASP A 210 -8.50 5.01 -1.29
N GLU A 211 -8.46 6.34 -1.43
CA GLU A 211 -9.48 7.20 -2.04
C GLU A 211 -10.88 7.17 -1.38
N PHE A 212 -10.97 6.75 -0.11
CA PHE A 212 -12.15 7.08 0.70
C PHE A 212 -12.21 8.59 0.94
N THR A 213 -13.43 9.12 1.01
CA THR A 213 -13.63 10.54 1.30
C THR A 213 -13.31 10.87 2.76
N GLU A 214 -12.99 12.14 3.01
CA GLU A 214 -12.74 12.72 4.34
C GLU A 214 -13.89 12.40 5.34
N GLU A 215 -15.14 12.31 4.87
CA GLU A 215 -16.31 11.94 5.69
C GLU A 215 -16.38 10.43 5.99
N GLN A 216 -15.98 9.57 5.04
CA GLN A 216 -15.95 8.10 5.19
C GLN A 216 -14.79 7.63 6.07
N ALA A 217 -13.59 8.22 5.90
CA ALA A 217 -12.44 7.92 6.75
C ALA A 217 -12.69 8.36 8.20
N LEU A 218 -13.28 9.54 8.43
CA LEU A 218 -13.70 9.97 9.77
C LEU A 218 -14.81 9.08 10.34
N TYR A 219 -15.73 8.56 9.52
CA TYR A 219 -16.72 7.57 9.96
C TYR A 219 -16.04 6.28 10.43
N ALA A 220 -15.14 5.71 9.64
CA ALA A 220 -14.42 4.49 10.00
C ALA A 220 -13.68 4.63 11.34
N ILE A 221 -12.89 5.70 11.48
CA ILE A 221 -12.13 6.00 12.70
C ILE A 221 -13.03 6.21 13.92
N SER A 222 -14.19 6.86 13.75
CA SER A 222 -15.14 7.09 14.86
C SER A 222 -16.02 5.89 15.22
N ASN A 223 -15.96 4.78 14.46
CA ASN A 223 -16.77 3.57 14.70
C ASN A 223 -15.92 2.28 14.82
N ILE A 224 -14.59 2.35 14.72
CA ILE A 224 -13.72 1.17 14.88
C ILE A 224 -13.41 0.91 16.36
N GLU A 225 -13.60 -0.33 16.81
CA GLU A 225 -13.22 -0.80 18.14
C GLU A 225 -11.75 -1.27 18.11
N ALA A 226 -10.82 -0.37 18.42
CA ALA A 226 -9.37 -0.64 18.41
C ALA A 226 -8.72 -0.37 19.78
N ASP A 227 -7.77 -1.22 20.17
CA ASP A 227 -6.87 -0.96 21.30
C ASP A 227 -5.60 -0.28 20.78
N TRP A 228 -5.61 1.05 20.70
CA TRP A 228 -4.48 1.84 20.21
C TRP A 228 -3.20 1.66 21.04
N ASN A 229 -3.31 1.31 22.32
CA ASN A 229 -2.15 0.98 23.16
C ASN A 229 -1.54 -0.36 22.74
N ASN A 230 -2.39 -1.35 22.40
CA ASN A 230 -1.93 -2.62 21.83
C ASN A 230 -1.30 -2.44 20.44
N HIS A 231 -1.89 -1.63 19.56
CA HIS A 231 -1.31 -1.34 18.25
C HIS A 231 0.03 -0.59 18.33
N ALA A 232 0.20 0.33 19.29
CA ALA A 232 1.49 0.97 19.57
C ALA A 232 2.54 -0.05 20.02
N LEU A 233 2.19 -0.94 20.95
CA LEU A 233 3.07 -2.00 21.44
C LEU A 233 3.41 -3.03 20.34
N LYS A 234 2.46 -3.36 19.46
CA LYS A 234 2.70 -4.23 18.31
C LYS A 234 3.65 -3.53 17.32
N GLN A 235 3.40 -2.27 16.93
CA GLN A 235 4.28 -1.51 16.05
C GLN A 235 5.70 -1.38 16.60
N ALA A 236 5.84 -1.23 17.92
CA ALA A 236 7.14 -1.16 18.59
C ALA A 236 7.93 -2.48 18.49
N ARG A 237 7.25 -3.63 18.65
CA ARG A 237 7.84 -4.96 18.41
C ARG A 237 8.15 -5.20 16.94
N ASP A 238 7.22 -4.86 16.05
CA ASP A 238 7.39 -4.94 14.59
C ASP A 238 8.68 -4.19 14.16
N TYR A 239 9.03 -3.06 14.79
CA TYR A 239 10.30 -2.35 14.54
C TYR A 239 11.54 -3.05 15.12
N LEU A 240 11.47 -3.59 16.34
CA LEU A 240 12.60 -4.28 16.98
C LEU A 240 12.96 -5.61 16.30
N ASP A 241 11.99 -6.29 15.68
CA ASP A 241 12.22 -7.49 14.87
C ASP A 241 13.05 -7.19 13.59
N TYR A 242 13.01 -5.95 13.09
CA TYR A 242 13.77 -5.53 11.90
C TYR A 242 15.07 -4.75 12.20
N SER A 243 15.18 -4.05 13.32
CA SER A 243 16.37 -3.24 13.65
C SER A 243 16.49 -2.94 15.15
N THR A 244 17.71 -2.72 15.64
CA THR A 244 17.96 -2.27 17.01
C THR A 244 17.64 -0.78 17.15
N TYR A 245 16.69 -0.43 18.01
CA TYR A 245 16.43 0.94 18.48
C TYR A 245 16.78 1.06 19.96
N SER A 246 17.22 2.24 20.42
CA SER A 246 17.13 2.60 21.84
C SER A 246 15.72 3.10 22.18
N ASP A 247 15.35 3.05 23.46
CA ASP A 247 14.03 3.47 23.98
C ASP A 247 13.62 4.86 23.46
N SER A 248 14.56 5.81 23.38
CA SER A 248 14.30 7.17 22.89
C SER A 248 14.05 7.23 21.38
N GLU A 249 14.77 6.43 20.59
CA GLU A 249 14.58 6.38 19.14
C GLU A 249 13.29 5.64 18.79
N LEU A 250 12.94 4.60 19.54
CA LEU A 250 11.67 3.87 19.41
C LEU A 250 10.48 4.74 19.83
N TYR A 251 10.61 5.54 20.89
CA TYR A 251 9.62 6.55 21.27
C TYR A 251 9.40 7.56 20.15
N ASP A 252 10.47 8.21 19.68
CA ASP A 252 10.38 9.22 18.62
C ASP A 252 9.83 8.64 17.30
N GLN A 253 10.11 7.37 16.99
CA GLN A 253 9.53 6.66 15.85
C GLN A 253 8.01 6.40 16.03
N LEU A 254 7.54 6.00 17.21
CA LEU A 254 6.11 5.82 17.47
C LEU A 254 5.34 7.16 17.40
N ILE A 255 5.94 8.25 17.90
CA ILE A 255 5.41 9.61 17.72
C ILE A 255 5.38 9.99 16.23
N PHE A 256 6.37 9.57 15.45
CA PHE A 256 6.41 9.82 14.01
C PHE A 256 5.30 9.08 13.24
N GLU A 257 4.99 7.84 13.62
CA GLU A 257 3.85 7.07 13.08
C GLU A 257 2.47 7.53 13.59
N GLY A 258 2.42 8.60 14.39
CA GLY A 258 1.19 9.27 14.81
C GLY A 258 0.58 8.75 16.11
N PHE A 259 1.26 7.86 16.85
CA PHE A 259 0.81 7.49 18.19
C PHE A 259 0.94 8.66 19.18
N THR A 260 0.05 8.73 20.18
CA THR A 260 0.15 9.76 21.22
C THR A 260 1.34 9.50 22.16
N PRO A 261 1.85 10.52 22.88
CA PRO A 261 2.84 10.34 23.94
C PRO A 261 2.51 9.23 24.93
N GLU A 262 1.23 9.11 25.30
CA GLU A 262 0.74 8.09 26.23
C GLU A 262 0.75 6.68 25.61
N GLN A 263 0.45 6.54 24.32
CA GLN A 263 0.51 5.28 23.57
C GLN A 263 1.96 4.84 23.33
N ALA A 264 2.84 5.78 22.94
CA ALA A 264 4.27 5.53 22.74
C ALA A 264 4.97 5.14 24.06
N GLN A 265 4.66 5.83 25.16
CA GLN A 265 5.16 5.44 26.49
C GLN A 265 4.58 4.10 26.94
N TYR A 266 3.29 3.83 26.71
CA TYR A 266 2.70 2.52 27.02
C TYR A 266 3.41 1.39 26.28
N ALA A 267 3.78 1.59 25.00
CA ALA A 267 4.53 0.60 24.24
C ALA A 267 5.88 0.30 24.91
N LEU A 268 6.67 1.32 25.27
CA LEU A 268 7.95 1.13 25.99
C LEU A 268 7.76 0.45 27.37
N ASP A 269 6.74 0.86 28.13
CA ASP A 269 6.46 0.33 29.47
C ASP A 269 6.05 -1.16 29.45
N ASN A 270 5.72 -1.73 28.29
CA ASN A 270 5.19 -3.09 28.11
C ASN A 270 5.94 -3.92 27.03
N ILE A 271 7.11 -3.45 26.58
CA ILE A 271 7.98 -4.19 25.65
C ILE A 271 8.91 -5.11 26.46
N GLU A 272 9.04 -6.37 26.00
CA GLU A 272 9.79 -7.47 26.63
C GLU A 272 10.59 -8.19 25.53
#